data_AF-A0A537VI77-F1
#
_entry.id   AF-A0A537VI77-F1
#
_cell.length_a   1.000
_cell.length_b   1.000
_cell.length_c   1.000
_cell.angle_alpha   90.00
_cell.angle_beta   90.00
_cell.angle_gamma   90.00
#
_symmetry.space_group_name_H-M   'P 1'
#
loop_
_entity.id
_entity.type
_entity.pdbx_description
1 polymer ?
#
loop_
_entity_poly.entity_id
_entity_poly.type
_entity_poly.pdbx_seq_one_letter_code
_entity_poly.pdbx_strand_id
1 'polypeptide(L)'
;TLFGNPAALRSTLASGGANLLAGLKNMLSDMGANGAMPSQVDKSAFKLGENLALSKGAVVLTTPVLELIQYSPTTDAVHARPHLIVPPQINKFYFFDLS
;
A
#
# COMPACT_ATOMS: atom_id res chain seq x y z
N THR A 1 19.73 11.37 -14.36
CA THR A 1 20.28 12.57 -13.68
C THR A 1 19.64 13.81 -14.28
N LEU A 2 19.54 14.92 -13.54
CA LEU A 2 18.79 16.12 -13.95
C LEU A 2 19.20 16.64 -15.33
N PHE A 3 20.51 16.77 -15.58
CA PHE A 3 21.06 17.27 -16.85
C PHE A 3 20.98 16.27 -18.01
N GLY A 4 20.89 14.97 -17.71
CA GLY A 4 20.74 13.91 -18.73
C GLY A 4 19.29 13.54 -19.04
N ASN A 5 18.32 14.15 -18.36
CA ASN A 5 16.90 13.84 -18.55
C ASN A 5 16.15 15.07 -19.09
N PRO A 6 15.89 15.16 -20.40
CA PRO A 6 15.20 16.29 -21.01
C PRO A 6 13.76 16.49 -20.49
N ALA A 7 13.09 15.44 -20.01
CA ALA A 7 11.79 15.56 -19.36
C ALA A 7 11.88 16.24 -17.99
N ALA A 8 12.94 15.94 -17.22
CA ALA A 8 13.20 16.59 -15.94
C ALA A 8 13.53 18.08 -16.11
N LEU A 9 14.33 18.43 -17.14
CA LEU A 9 14.64 19.82 -17.46
C LEU A 9 13.40 20.62 -17.86
N ARG A 10 12.52 20.05 -18.71
CA ARG A 10 11.24 20.70 -19.07
C ARG A 10 10.33 20.90 -17.87
N SER A 11 10.19 19.89 -17.01
CA SER A 11 9.39 20.01 -15.78
C SER A 11 9.95 21.07 -14.84
N THR A 12 11.28 21.20 -14.76
CA THR A 12 11.96 22.21 -13.93
C THR A 12 11.69 23.61 -14.45
N LEU A 13 11.79 23.82 -15.77
CA LEU A 13 11.46 25.10 -16.40
C LEU A 13 9.97 25.45 -16.25
N ALA A 14 9.07 24.48 -16.47
CA ALA A 14 7.62 24.68 -16.37
C ALA A 14 7.14 24.95 -14.92
N SER A 15 7.81 24.36 -13.93
CA SER A 15 7.50 24.58 -12.50
C SER A 15 8.33 25.69 -11.84
N GLY A 16 9.16 26.39 -12.61
CA GLY A 16 10.08 27.41 -12.07
C GLY A 16 11.08 26.87 -11.03
N GLY A 17 11.40 25.58 -11.08
CA GLY A 17 12.28 24.91 -10.12
C GLY A 17 11.59 24.36 -8.86
N ALA A 18 10.27 24.51 -8.72
CA ALA A 18 9.52 23.99 -7.57
C ALA A 18 9.61 22.46 -7.44
N ASN A 19 9.73 21.74 -8.56
CA ASN A 19 9.91 20.28 -8.57
C ASN A 19 11.23 19.81 -7.93
N LEU A 20 12.31 20.59 -8.03
CA LEU A 20 13.61 20.28 -7.44
C LEU A 20 13.58 20.48 -5.92
N LEU A 21 12.91 21.54 -5.45
CA LEU A 21 12.69 21.79 -4.03
C LEU A 21 11.84 20.68 -3.39
N ALA A 22 10.77 20.26 -4.07
CA ALA A 22 9.95 19.12 -3.64
C ALA A 22 10.76 17.81 -3.61
N GLY A 23 11.58 17.55 -4.63
CA GLY A 23 12.47 16.39 -4.68
C GLY A 23 13.51 16.37 -3.55
N LEU A 24 14.12 17.51 -3.23
CA LEU A 24 15.06 17.64 -2.12
C LEU A 24 14.37 17.40 -0.77
N LYS A 25 13.17 17.93 -0.58
CA LYS A 25 12.36 17.70 0.63
C LYS A 25 12.04 16.21 0.80
N ASN A 26 11.63 15.53 -0.27
CA ASN A 26 11.36 14.10 -0.24
C ASN A 26 12.64 13.30 0.06
N MET A 27 13.78 13.65 -0.55
CA MET A 27 15.06 13.01 -0.28
C MET A 27 15.47 13.14 1.19
N LEU A 28 15.36 14.33 1.78
CA LEU A 28 15.66 14.55 3.20
C LEU A 28 14.72 13.78 4.13
N SER A 29 13.43 13.73 3.78
CA SER A 29 12.42 12.92 4.48
C SER A 29 12.76 11.44 4.46
N ASP A 30 13.12 10.90 3.29
CA ASP A 30 13.45 9.49 3.07
C ASP A 30 14.82 9.10 3.68
N MET A 31 15.72 10.06 3.89
CA MET A 31 16.95 9.81 4.64
C MET A 31 16.69 9.64 6.14
N GLY A 32 15.72 10.38 6.69
CA GLY A 32 15.34 10.31 8.11
C GLY A 32 14.34 9.21 8.45
N ALA A 33 13.50 8.81 7.49
CA ALA A 33 12.46 7.80 7.64
C ALA A 33 12.58 6.75 6.53
N ASN A 34 12.19 5.50 6.77
CA ASN A 34 12.23 4.42 5.76
C ASN A 34 13.65 3.94 5.36
N GLY A 35 14.67 4.18 6.18
CA GLY A 35 16.00 3.58 6.02
C GLY A 35 16.74 4.00 4.74
N ALA A 36 16.64 5.28 4.35
CA ALA A 36 17.22 5.85 3.13
C ALA A 36 16.63 5.31 1.82
N MET A 37 15.53 4.55 1.89
CA MET A 37 14.82 4.07 0.70
C MET A 37 13.78 5.10 0.25
N PRO A 38 13.70 5.41 -1.06
CA PRO A 38 12.68 6.30 -1.59
C PRO A 38 11.27 5.82 -1.23
N SER A 39 10.49 6.68 -0.60
CA SER A 39 9.10 6.37 -0.29
C SER A 39 8.28 6.41 -1.57
N GLN A 40 7.68 5.27 -1.95
CA GLN A 40 6.82 5.19 -3.14
C GLN A 40 5.38 5.61 -2.87
N VAL A 41 4.95 5.54 -1.61
CA VAL A 41 3.62 5.91 -1.14
C VAL A 41 3.74 6.55 0.24
N ASP A 42 2.78 7.42 0.59
CA ASP A 42 2.64 7.90 1.96
C ASP A 42 2.11 6.75 2.84
N LYS A 43 3.00 6.14 3.63
CA LYS A 43 2.64 5.06 4.55
C LYS A 43 1.78 5.54 5.72
N SER A 44 1.78 6.84 6.04
CA SER A 44 0.96 7.39 7.12
C SER A 44 -0.52 7.53 6.74
N ALA A 45 -0.79 7.57 5.44
CA ALA A 45 -2.15 7.62 4.91
C ALA A 45 -2.91 6.29 5.06
N PHE A 46 -2.22 5.16 5.33
CA PHE A 46 -2.83 3.84 5.37
C PHE A 46 -2.54 3.11 6.67
N LYS A 47 -3.61 2.73 7.36
CA LYS A 47 -3.61 2.01 8.62
C LYS A 47 -4.53 0.79 8.51
N LEU A 48 -3.92 -0.38 8.67
CA LEU A 48 -4.63 -1.66 8.67
C LEU A 48 -5.68 -1.69 9.77
N GLY A 49 -6.91 -2.06 9.42
CA GLY A 49 -8.06 -2.11 10.32
C GLY A 49 -8.74 -0.77 10.60
N GLU A 50 -8.16 0.37 10.17
CA GLU A 50 -8.80 1.69 10.28
C GLU A 50 -9.31 2.20 8.92
N ASN A 51 -8.48 2.10 7.88
CA ASN A 51 -8.83 2.56 6.53
C ASN A 51 -8.34 1.62 5.42
N LEU A 52 -7.92 0.41 5.78
CA LEU A 52 -7.52 -0.65 4.85
C LEU A 52 -7.80 -2.01 5.48
N ALA A 53 -8.19 -3.00 4.69
CA ALA A 53 -8.62 -4.32 5.18
C ALA A 53 -9.80 -4.25 6.18
N LEU A 54 -10.90 -3.61 5.75
CA LEU A 54 -12.05 -3.32 6.61
C LEU A 54 -13.18 -4.34 6.51
N SER A 55 -13.06 -5.33 5.63
CA SER A 55 -14.09 -6.34 5.46
C SER A 55 -14.30 -7.10 6.77
N LYS A 56 -15.51 -7.02 7.32
CA LYS A 56 -15.85 -7.64 8.61
C LYS A 56 -15.61 -9.14 8.54
N GLY A 57 -14.86 -9.67 9.49
CA GLY A 57 -14.52 -11.08 9.57
C GLY A 57 -13.85 -11.42 10.89
N ALA A 58 -13.54 -12.70 11.08
CA ALA A 58 -12.83 -13.19 12.25
C ALA A 58 -11.78 -14.22 11.85
N VAL A 59 -10.67 -14.26 12.61
CA VAL A 59 -9.69 -15.34 12.51
C VAL A 59 -10.28 -16.59 13.15
N VAL A 60 -10.45 -17.64 12.36
CA VAL A 60 -11.05 -18.91 12.81
C VAL A 60 -10.02 -20.02 13.03
N LEU A 61 -8.81 -19.86 12.50
CA LEU A 61 -7.67 -20.75 12.70
C LEU A 61 -6.37 -19.96 12.66
N THR A 62 -5.48 -20.21 13.61
CA THR A 62 -4.12 -19.67 13.62
C THR A 62 -3.13 -20.83 13.67
N THR A 63 -2.10 -20.74 12.85
CA THR A 63 -0.97 -21.68 12.81
C THR A 63 0.34 -20.89 12.81
N PRO A 64 1.50 -21.55 12.95
CA PRO A 64 2.79 -20.86 12.82
C PRO A 64 3.06 -20.24 11.45
N VAL A 65 2.31 -20.63 10.41
CA VAL A 65 2.56 -20.22 9.01
C VAL A 65 1.47 -19.29 8.47
N LEU A 66 0.24 -19.41 8.97
CA LEU A 66 -0.91 -18.67 8.45
C LEU A 66 -1.98 -18.42 9.52
N GLU A 67 -2.82 -17.44 9.22
CA GLU A 67 -4.12 -17.20 9.85
C GLU A 67 -5.22 -17.37 8.80
N LEU A 68 -6.28 -18.09 9.14
CA LEU A 68 -7.46 -18.26 8.30
C LEU A 68 -8.54 -17.28 8.75
N ILE A 69 -8.95 -16.41 7.84
CA ILE A 69 -10.01 -15.43 8.08
C ILE A 69 -11.31 -15.93 7.44
N GLN A 70 -12.39 -15.95 8.23
CA GLN A 70 -13.75 -16.12 7.73
C GLN A 70 -14.46 -14.76 7.75
N TYR A 71 -14.81 -14.25 6.57
CA TYR A 71 -15.55 -13.01 6.44
C TYR A 71 -17.02 -13.20 6.84
N SER A 72 -17.60 -12.15 7.42
CA SER A 72 -19.01 -12.08 7.78
C SER A 72 -19.86 -12.00 6.52
N PRO A 73 -20.94 -12.79 6.40
CA PRO A 73 -21.83 -12.70 5.26
C PRO A 73 -22.48 -11.30 5.22
N THR A 74 -22.61 -10.74 4.02
CA THR A 74 -23.29 -9.45 3.77
C THR A 74 -24.71 -9.63 3.23
N THR A 75 -25.15 -10.88 3.07
CA THR A 75 -26.46 -11.28 2.53
C THR A 75 -27.09 -12.35 3.42
N ASP A 76 -28.43 -12.45 3.39
CA ASP A 76 -29.18 -13.42 4.20
C ASP A 76 -28.93 -14.89 3.79
N ALA A 77 -28.59 -15.10 2.52
CA ALA A 77 -28.26 -16.41 1.96
C ALA A 77 -26.93 -16.34 1.21
N VAL A 78 -26.18 -17.44 1.25
CA VAL A 78 -24.90 -17.63 0.54
C VAL A 78 -24.91 -18.94 -0.22
N HIS A 79 -24.00 -19.08 -1.19
CA HIS A 79 -23.84 -20.35 -1.90
C HIS A 79 -23.33 -21.46 -0.97
N ALA A 80 -23.78 -22.69 -1.22
CA ALA A 80 -23.41 -23.85 -0.40
C ALA A 80 -21.91 -24.20 -0.47
N ARG A 81 -21.24 -23.88 -1.59
CA ARG A 81 -19.80 -24.08 -1.75
C ARG A 81 -19.04 -22.83 -1.33
N PRO A 82 -18.12 -22.92 -0.35
CA PRO A 82 -17.32 -21.78 0.06
C PRO A 82 -16.27 -21.43 -1.00
N HIS A 83 -15.83 -20.18 -0.99
CA HIS A 83 -14.71 -19.70 -1.80
C HIS A 83 -13.48 -19.50 -0.90
N LEU A 84 -12.40 -20.21 -1.20
CA LEU A 84 -11.13 -20.10 -0.49
C LEU A 84 -10.15 -19.28 -1.32
N ILE A 85 -9.64 -18.19 -0.76
CA ILE A 85 -8.64 -17.33 -1.38
C ILE A 85 -7.27 -17.67 -0.79
N VAL A 86 -6.30 -18.01 -1.65
CA VAL A 86 -4.91 -18.24 -1.26
C VAL A 86 -4.06 -17.10 -1.83
N PRO A 87 -3.70 -16.09 -1.02
CA PRO A 87 -2.94 -14.95 -1.50
C PRO A 87 -1.48 -15.32 -1.81
N PRO A 88 -0.79 -14.54 -2.67
CA PRO A 88 0.64 -14.72 -2.89
C PRO A 88 1.42 -14.48 -1.59
N GLN A 89 2.54 -15.19 -1.42
CA GLN A 89 3.44 -15.00 -0.28
C GLN A 89 4.29 -13.72 -0.38
N ILE A 90 4.43 -13.18 -1.60
CA ILE A 90 5.12 -11.92 -1.84
C ILE A 90 4.08 -10.80 -1.72
N ASN A 91 4.31 -9.87 -0.79
CA ASN A 91 3.37 -8.86 -0.27
C ASN A 91 2.29 -9.41 0.67
N LYS A 92 1.47 -8.51 1.21
CA LYS A 92 0.45 -8.82 2.23
C LYS A 92 -0.92 -9.08 1.59
N PHE A 93 -1.74 -9.92 2.24
CA PHE A 93 -3.02 -10.41 1.70
C PHE A 93 -4.06 -9.30 1.44
N TYR A 94 -3.97 -8.16 2.14
CA TYR A 94 -4.96 -7.10 2.08
C TYR A 94 -5.09 -6.43 0.70
N PHE A 95 -4.25 -6.77 -0.28
CA PHE A 95 -4.46 -6.36 -1.66
C PHE A 95 -5.84 -6.83 -2.20
N PHE A 96 -6.39 -7.92 -1.65
CA PHE A 96 -7.74 -8.38 -1.95
C PHE A 96 -8.85 -7.64 -1.19
N ASP A 97 -8.49 -6.75 -0.26
CA ASP A 97 -9.41 -6.01 0.62
C ASP A 97 -8.99 -4.53 0.70
N LEU A 98 -8.91 -3.91 -0.49
CA LEU A 98 -8.69 -2.48 -0.67
C LEU A 98 -10.07 -1.82 -0.81
N SER A 99 -10.66 -1.45 0.33
CA SER A 99 -11.91 -0.69 0.40
C SER A 99 -11.65 0.81 0.34
#